data_AF-X1LKW3-F1
#
_entry.id   AF-X1LKW3-F1
#
_cell.length_a   1.000
_cell.length_b   1.000
_cell.length_c   1.000
_cell.angle_alpha   90.00
_cell.angle_beta   90.00
_cell.angle_gamma   90.00
#
_symmetry.space_group_name_H-M   'P 1'
#
loop_
_entity.id
_entity.type
_entity.pdbx_description
1 polymer ?
#
loop_
_entity_poly.entity_id
_entity_poly.type
_entity_poly.pdbx_seq_one_letter_code
_entity_poly.pdbx_strand_id
1 'polypeptide(L)' 'LKSLDNDHIKEMMRTIKAYEKHTIRAGIYGDYHEALNALLIHPLVGDFKKAKDALDELLEAHKEFLPQFFQ' A
#
# COMPACT_ATOMS: atom_id res chain seq x y z
N LEU A 1 -21.62 -14.36 16.71
CA LEU A 1 -21.33 -13.76 15.38
C LEU A 1 -22.62 -13.52 14.56
N LYS A 2 -23.72 -13.11 15.21
CA LYS A 2 -24.92 -12.59 14.51
C LYS A 2 -24.75 -11.08 14.34
N SER A 3 -25.02 -10.62 13.11
CA SER A 3 -24.82 -9.29 12.50
C SER A 3 -23.38 -8.75 12.40
N LEU A 4 -22.54 -9.39 11.56
CA LEU A 4 -21.41 -8.69 10.88
C LEU A 4 -21.91 -7.79 9.73
N ASP A 5 -23.20 -7.46 9.73
CA ASP A 5 -23.84 -6.61 8.74
C ASP A 5 -23.70 -5.14 9.17
N ASN A 6 -22.46 -4.66 9.13
CA ASN A 6 -22.10 -3.28 9.42
C ASN A 6 -21.32 -2.74 8.22
N ASP A 7 -21.93 -1.82 7.48
CA ASP A 7 -21.35 -1.31 6.24
C ASP A 7 -20.06 -0.52 6.48
N HIS A 8 -19.96 0.23 7.57
CA HIS A 8 -18.73 0.93 7.94
C HIS A 8 -17.54 -0.03 8.12
N ILE A 9 -17.76 -1.17 8.80
CA ILE A 9 -16.72 -2.20 8.96
C ILE A 9 -16.36 -2.81 7.61
N LYS A 10 -17.34 -3.12 6.76
CA LYS A 10 -17.09 -3.70 5.42
C LYS A 10 -16.31 -2.74 4.54
N GLU A 11 -16.62 -1.45 4.56
CA GLU A 11 -15.93 -0.42 3.79
C GLU A 11 -14.47 -0.32 4.22
N MET A 12 -14.20 -0.24 5.53
CA MET A 12 -12.83 -0.24 6.04
C MET A 12 -12.07 -1.50 5.63
N MET A 13 -12.70 -2.67 5.74
CA MET A 13 -12.11 -3.93 5.27
C MET A 13 -11.79 -3.91 3.77
N ARG A 14 -12.66 -3.33 2.93
CA ARG A 14 -12.41 -3.23 1.48
C ARG A 14 -11.24 -2.30 1.18
N THR A 15 -11.13 -1.16 1.88
CA THR A 15 -9.99 -0.23 1.75
C THR A 15 -8.67 -0.92 2.09
N ILE A 16 -8.61 -1.63 3.23
CA ILE A 16 -7.42 -2.39 3.60
C ILE A 16 -7.16 -3.54 2.61
N LYS A 17 -8.19 -4.18 2.08
CA LYS A 17 -8.00 -5.24 1.07
C LYS A 17 -7.45 -4.68 -0.25
N ALA A 18 -7.82 -3.47 -0.62
CA ALA A 18 -7.27 -2.79 -1.79
C ALA A 18 -5.80 -2.43 -1.57
N TYR A 19 -5.44 -1.90 -0.39
CA TYR A 19 -4.04 -1.70 0.02
C TYR A 19 -3.21 -2.97 -0.17
N GLU A 20 -3.64 -4.11 0.38
CA GLU A 20 -2.91 -5.38 0.25
C GLU A 20 -2.71 -5.80 -1.21
N LYS A 21 -3.72 -5.63 -2.07
CA LYS A 21 -3.61 -5.97 -3.50
C LYS A 21 -2.59 -5.10 -4.22
N HIS A 22 -2.59 -3.80 -3.96
CA HIS A 22 -1.60 -2.86 -4.51
C HIS A 22 -0.19 -3.21 -4.03
N THR A 23 -0.01 -3.45 -2.72
CA THR A 23 1.28 -3.85 -2.15
C THR A 23 1.82 -5.15 -2.75
N ILE A 24 0.96 -6.17 -2.95
CA ILE A 24 1.38 -7.44 -3.56
C ILE A 24 1.80 -7.23 -5.02
N ARG A 25 1.05 -6.44 -5.80
CA ARG A 25 1.42 -6.15 -7.20
C ARG A 25 2.77 -5.43 -7.28
N ALA A 26 2.95 -4.41 -6.45
CA ALA A 26 4.21 -3.71 -6.35
C ALA A 26 5.35 -4.67 -5.96
N GLY A 27 5.12 -5.55 -4.99
CA GLY A 27 6.09 -6.56 -4.56
C GLY A 27 6.43 -7.62 -5.60
N ILE A 28 5.51 -8.00 -6.48
CA ILE A 28 5.77 -8.99 -7.54
C ILE A 28 6.44 -8.35 -8.75
N TYR A 29 5.98 -7.17 -9.16
CA TYR A 29 6.38 -6.54 -10.43
C TYR A 29 7.41 -5.41 -10.28
N GLY A 30 7.75 -4.99 -9.06
CA GLY A 30 8.59 -3.81 -8.85
C GLY A 30 7.92 -2.50 -9.24
N ASP A 31 6.59 -2.46 -9.29
CA ASP A 31 5.84 -1.29 -9.77
C ASP A 31 5.75 -0.21 -8.68
N TYR A 32 6.49 0.88 -8.90
CA TYR A 32 6.50 2.05 -8.03
C TYR A 32 5.12 2.70 -7.86
N HIS A 33 4.33 2.78 -8.93
CA HIS A 33 3.00 3.39 -8.87
C HIS A 33 2.01 2.54 -8.09
N GLU A 34 2.08 1.21 -8.20
CA GLU A 34 1.31 0.30 -7.35
C GLU A 34 1.70 0.45 -5.87
N ALA A 35 3.00 0.61 -5.55
CA ALA A 35 3.43 0.88 -4.17
C ALA A 35 2.90 2.22 -3.65
N LEU A 36 2.95 3.27 -4.48
CA LEU A 36 2.43 4.59 -4.12
C LEU A 36 0.91 4.55 -3.93
N ASN A 37 0.17 3.87 -4.81
CA ASN A 37 -1.28 3.68 -4.68
C ASN A 37 -1.64 2.98 -3.36
N ALA A 38 -0.85 1.98 -2.95
CA ALA A 38 -1.03 1.32 -1.66
C ALA A 38 -0.92 2.34 -0.51
N LEU A 39 0.14 3.15 -0.49
CA LEU A 39 0.29 4.17 0.56
C LEU A 39 -0.87 5.17 0.55
N LEU A 40 -1.30 5.65 -0.62
CA LEU A 40 -2.35 6.67 -0.73
C LEU A 40 -3.74 6.18 -0.31
N ILE A 41 -4.05 4.89 -0.46
CA ILE A 41 -5.34 4.34 -0.01
C ILE A 41 -5.34 3.98 1.49
N HIS A 42 -4.17 3.93 2.13
CA HIS A 42 -4.08 3.54 3.53
C HIS A 42 -4.61 4.65 4.46
N PRO A 43 -5.56 4.37 5.40
CA PRO A 43 -6.20 5.41 6.21
C PRO A 43 -5.27 6.27 7.08
N LEU A 44 -4.05 5.80 7.36
CA LEU A 44 -3.07 6.54 8.15
C LEU A 44 -2.24 7.53 7.32
N VAL A 45 -2.38 7.49 5.99
CA VAL A 45 -1.64 8.36 5.06
C VAL A 45 -2.58 9.44 4.55
N GLY A 46 -2.34 10.68 4.95
CA GLY A 46 -3.19 11.83 4.60
C GLY A 46 -2.58 12.82 3.62
N ASP A 47 -1.33 12.63 3.19
CA ASP A 47 -0.60 13.58 2.36
C ASP A 47 0.18 12.87 1.26
N PHE A 48 -0.06 13.27 0.01
CA PHE A 48 0.57 12.68 -1.16
C PHE A 48 2.09 12.86 -1.17
N LYS A 49 2.56 14.07 -0.84
CA LYS A 49 3.99 14.38 -0.92
C LYS A 49 4.76 13.57 0.11
N LYS A 50 4.28 13.54 1.36
CA LYS A 50 4.87 12.72 2.42
C LYS A 50 4.83 11.24 2.10
N ALA A 51 3.75 10.74 1.48
CA ALA A 51 3.66 9.34 1.06
C ALA A 51 4.74 8.98 0.03
N LYS A 52 4.91 9.85 -0.98
CA LYS A 52 5.93 9.69 -2.02
C LYS A 52 7.34 9.75 -1.43
N ASP A 53 7.63 10.78 -0.65
CA ASP A 53 8.95 10.98 -0.04
C ASP A 53 9.30 9.79 0.86
N ALA A 54 8.35 9.30 1.67
CA ALA A 54 8.54 8.10 2.49
C ALA A 54 8.74 6.83 1.65
N LEU A 55 8.03 6.66 0.53
CA LEU A 55 8.22 5.51 -0.35
C LEU A 55 9.63 5.50 -0.94
N ASP A 56 10.11 6.66 -1.41
CA ASP A 56 11.46 6.79 -1.97
C ASP A 56 12.53 6.39 -0.93
N GLU A 57 12.39 6.88 0.30
CA GLU A 57 13.29 6.52 1.40
C GLU A 57 13.21 5.03 1.76
N LEU A 58 12.02 4.46 1.82
CA LEU A 58 11.83 3.03 2.13
C LEU A 58 12.43 2.12 1.07
N LEU A 59 12.26 2.45 -0.22
CA LEU A 59 12.81 1.66 -1.32
C LEU A 59 14.34 1.69 -1.30
N GLU A 60 14.95 2.85 -1.11
CA GLU A 60 16.41 2.95 -1.06
C GLU A 60 16.97 2.26 0.20
N ALA A 61 16.34 2.45 1.37
CA ALA A 61 16.77 1.81 2.61
C ALA A 61 16.70 0.28 2.57
N HIS A 62 15.78 -0.31 1.78
CA HIS A 62 15.58 -1.75 1.67
C HIS A 62 15.97 -2.32 0.30
N LYS A 63 16.79 -1.58 -0.47
CA LYS A 63 17.20 -1.92 -1.82
C LYS A 63 17.73 -3.34 -1.99
N GLU A 64 18.52 -3.80 -1.02
CA GLU A 64 19.06 -5.17 -1.00
C GLU A 64 17.97 -6.25 -0.94
N PHE A 65 16.84 -5.95 -0.29
CA PHE A 65 15.72 -6.89 -0.09
C PHE A 65 14.62 -6.76 -1.15
N LEU A 66 14.73 -5.78 -2.04
CA LEU A 66 13.71 -5.44 -3.04
C LEU A 66 14.26 -5.50 -4.48
N PRO A 67 14.87 -6.62 -4.90
CA PRO A 67 15.53 -6.72 -6.21
C PRO A 67 14.61 -6.35 -7.36
N GLN A 68 13.32 -6.67 -7.29
CA GLN A 68 12.32 -6.36 -8.32
C GLN A 68 12.16 -4.85 -8.60
N PHE A 69 12.46 -3.96 -7.66
CA PHE A 69 12.37 -2.51 -7.85
C PHE A 69 13.65 -1.90 -8.45
N PHE A 70 14.74 -2.65 -8.48
CA PHE A 70 16.07 -2.16 -8.85
C PHE A 70 16.78 -3.06 -9.87
N GLN A 71 16.01 -3.92 -10.54
CA GLN A 71 16.45 -4.67 -11.71
C GLN A 71 16.62 -3.78 -12.93
#